data_AF-A0A957KJ44-F1
#
_entry.id   AF-A0A957KJ44-F1
#
_cell.length_a   1.000
_cell.length_b   1.000
_cell.length_c   1.000
_cell.angle_alpha   90.00
_cell.angle_beta   90.00
_cell.angle_gamma   90.00
#
_symmetry.space_group_name_H-M   'P 1'
#
loop_
_entity.id
_entity.type
_entity.pdbx_description
1 polymer ?
#
loop_
_entity_poly.entity_id
_entity_poly.type
_entity_poly.pdbx_seq_one_letter_code
_entity_poly.pdbx_strand_id
1 'polypeptide(L)'
;MKLKPWRQVIDPREDLREGKSLDTAEFAVHLDMVHDKRGYELYWKPEQFFARTYLTRSLLDLAAEAIRRLSGVQEATSAIFNMTTQFGGGKTHALTLLYHLAQNGPSASRWVGVPRILQQAGVRQVPQAKVAVFVGMRFDGRGGDDGTPRRRTPWGEIAWQLGGKAGYQIMAPFDVEGRAPGGDTIAKLFALVDQPILILMDELINYVSRYRQGGLGGQLYNFLFNLAEETRSHENVVLAVSI
;
A
#
# COMPACT_ATOMS: atom_id res chain seq x y z
N MET A 1 31.98 33.86 -1.85
CA MET A 1 30.57 34.33 -1.78
C MET A 1 30.01 33.95 -0.42
N LYS A 2 29.43 34.87 0.36
CA LYS A 2 28.77 34.53 1.64
C LYS A 2 27.43 33.84 1.33
N LEU A 3 27.22 32.65 1.89
CA LEU A 3 25.93 31.96 1.82
C LEU A 3 24.86 32.80 2.55
N LYS A 4 23.72 33.02 1.90
CA LYS A 4 22.59 33.70 2.53
C LYS A 4 21.96 32.78 3.59
N PRO A 5 21.55 33.29 4.76
CA PRO A 5 20.77 32.54 5.73
C PRO A 5 19.49 31.96 5.09
N TRP A 6 19.10 30.73 5.45
CA TRP A 6 17.95 30.05 4.84
C TRP A 6 16.65 30.87 4.89
N ARG A 7 16.45 31.66 5.95
CA ARG A 7 15.30 32.55 6.15
C ARG A 7 15.19 33.68 5.11
N GLN A 8 16.27 33.93 4.35
CA GLN A 8 16.32 34.97 3.31
C GLN A 8 16.20 34.38 1.89
N VAL A 9 16.14 33.06 1.76
CA VAL A 9 16.07 32.35 0.46
C VAL A 9 14.89 31.39 0.36
N ILE A 10 14.24 31.06 1.49
CA ILE A 10 13.08 30.18 1.54
C ILE A 10 11.97 30.91 2.28
N ASP A 11 10.78 30.94 1.68
CA ASP A 11 9.56 31.37 2.36
C ASP A 11 8.92 30.14 3.04
N PRO A 12 8.85 30.10 4.39
CA PRO A 12 8.22 29.01 5.09
C PRO A 12 6.72 28.94 4.78
N ARG A 13 6.13 27.76 4.97
CA ARG A 13 4.69 27.57 4.79
C ARG A 13 3.87 28.48 5.71
N GLU A 14 2.68 28.85 5.25
CA GLU A 14 1.77 29.77 5.94
C GLU A 14 1.41 29.30 7.36
N ASP A 15 1.10 28.02 7.54
CA ASP A 15 0.87 27.37 8.84
C ASP A 15 2.01 27.59 9.85
N LEU A 16 3.27 27.42 9.41
CA LEU A 16 4.47 27.64 10.23
C LEU A 16 4.71 29.13 10.53
N ARG A 17 4.35 30.02 9.61
CA ARG A 17 4.50 31.47 9.78
C ARG A 17 3.45 32.05 10.72
N GLU A 18 2.23 31.55 10.65
CA GLU A 18 1.09 31.97 11.46
C GLU A 18 1.12 31.38 12.88
N GLY A 19 2.09 30.50 13.18
CA GLY A 19 2.18 29.85 14.48
C GLY A 19 0.98 28.96 14.80
N LYS A 20 0.28 28.46 13.76
CA LYS A 20 -0.80 27.50 13.95
C LYS A 20 -0.24 26.26 14.64
N SER A 21 -0.95 25.78 15.67
CA SER A 21 -0.58 24.56 16.38
C SER A 21 -0.57 23.41 15.38
N LEU A 22 0.62 22.89 15.07
CA LEU A 22 0.76 21.66 14.30
C LEU A 22 0.30 20.52 15.21
N ASP A 23 -0.86 19.95 14.91
CA ASP A 23 -1.29 18.73 15.59
C ASP A 23 -0.25 17.65 15.32
N THR A 24 0.32 17.05 16.36
CA THR A 24 1.27 15.95 16.22
C THR A 24 0.71 14.80 15.38
N ALA A 25 -0.62 14.61 15.35
CA ALA A 25 -1.29 13.63 14.50
C ALA A 25 -1.20 13.96 13.01
N GLU A 26 -0.97 15.22 12.63
CA GLU A 26 -0.74 15.64 11.23
C GLU A 26 0.57 15.06 10.67
N PHE A 27 1.51 14.63 11.52
CA PHE A 27 2.77 14.01 11.06
C PHE A 27 2.69 12.49 10.91
N ALA A 28 1.58 11.88 11.32
CA ALA A 28 1.37 10.44 11.22
C ALA A 28 0.54 10.09 9.99
N VAL A 29 1.11 9.28 9.10
CA VAL A 29 0.38 8.74 7.94
C VAL A 29 -0.42 7.52 8.38
N HIS A 30 -1.67 7.44 7.94
CA HIS A 30 -2.54 6.28 8.17
C HIS A 30 -3.08 5.79 6.82
N LEU A 31 -2.66 4.59 6.39
CA LEU A 31 -2.99 4.08 5.06
C LEU A 31 -4.49 3.81 4.88
N ASP A 32 -5.20 3.42 5.94
CA ASP A 32 -6.66 3.24 5.94
C ASP A 32 -7.38 4.57 5.70
N MET A 33 -6.93 5.65 6.34
CA MET A 33 -7.47 6.99 6.14
C MET A 33 -7.20 7.47 4.72
N VAL A 34 -6.01 7.22 4.17
CA VAL A 34 -5.69 7.54 2.78
C VAL A 34 -6.59 6.79 1.80
N HIS A 35 -6.76 5.48 2.01
CA HIS A 35 -7.61 4.62 1.20
C HIS A 35 -9.07 5.10 1.18
N ASP A 36 -9.61 5.42 2.36
CA ASP A 36 -10.99 5.88 2.53
C ASP A 36 -11.19 7.38 2.19
N LYS A 37 -10.12 8.10 1.82
CA LYS A 37 -10.09 9.57 1.62
C LYS A 37 -10.58 10.34 2.85
N ARG A 38 -10.19 9.88 4.03
CA ARG A 38 -10.44 10.50 5.33
C ARG A 38 -9.14 11.08 5.90
N GLY A 39 -9.28 11.93 6.91
CA GLY A 39 -8.14 12.60 7.54
C GLY A 39 -7.57 13.74 6.69
N TYR A 40 -6.29 14.08 6.92
CA TYR A 40 -5.66 15.25 6.33
C TYR A 40 -5.50 15.14 4.81
N GLU A 41 -5.96 16.15 4.09
CA GLU A 41 -5.89 16.21 2.62
C GLU A 41 -4.47 16.04 2.09
N LEU A 42 -3.48 16.48 2.86
CA LEU A 42 -2.07 16.36 2.49
C LEU A 42 -1.64 14.92 2.22
N TYR A 43 -2.30 13.94 2.84
CA TYR A 43 -1.98 12.52 2.68
C TYR A 43 -2.80 11.83 1.61
N TRP A 44 -4.08 12.16 1.46
CA TRP A 44 -4.95 11.48 0.49
C TRP A 44 -5.04 12.18 -0.87
N LYS A 45 -4.67 13.47 -0.98
CA LYS A 45 -4.47 14.14 -2.28
C LYS A 45 -3.04 13.87 -2.78
N PRO A 46 -2.87 13.13 -3.88
CA PRO A 46 -1.54 12.71 -4.32
C PRO A 46 -0.61 13.89 -4.62
N GLU A 47 -1.09 14.94 -5.30
CA GLU A 47 -0.29 16.12 -5.63
C GLU A 47 0.33 16.76 -4.38
N GLN A 48 -0.47 16.86 -3.31
CA GLN A 48 -0.05 17.43 -2.04
C GLN A 48 0.92 16.53 -1.28
N PHE A 49 0.70 15.21 -1.34
CA PHE A 49 1.57 14.20 -0.75
C PHE A 49 2.96 14.26 -1.38
N PHE A 50 3.05 14.20 -2.71
CA PHE A 50 4.32 14.23 -3.44
C PHE A 50 5.05 15.56 -3.30
N ALA A 51 4.33 16.69 -3.28
CA ALA A 51 4.94 18.01 -3.07
C ALA A 51 5.63 18.14 -1.70
N ARG A 52 5.22 17.35 -0.70
CA ARG A 52 5.77 17.35 0.66
C ARG A 52 6.63 16.13 0.98
N THR A 53 6.79 15.22 0.03
CA THR A 53 7.57 13.99 0.21
C THR A 53 8.99 14.20 -0.29
N TYR A 54 9.95 14.07 0.62
CA TYR A 54 11.36 13.98 0.24
C TYR A 54 11.69 12.54 -0.18
N LEU A 55 11.98 12.34 -1.47
CA LEU A 55 12.42 11.05 -1.99
C LEU A 55 13.84 10.74 -1.52
N THR A 56 13.95 10.07 -0.37
CA THR A 56 15.20 9.44 0.07
C THR A 56 15.64 8.39 -0.95
N ARG A 57 16.91 8.01 -0.90
CA ARG A 57 17.45 6.93 -1.75
C ARG A 57 16.65 5.64 -1.58
N SER A 58 16.38 5.22 -0.35
CA SER A 58 15.61 4.00 -0.08
C SER A 58 14.17 4.05 -0.62
N LEU A 59 13.50 5.20 -0.50
CA LEU A 59 12.14 5.37 -1.00
C LEU A 59 12.10 5.39 -2.54
N LEU A 60 13.10 6.01 -3.17
CA LEU A 60 13.29 6.01 -4.62
C LEU A 60 13.57 4.59 -5.14
N ASP A 61 14.48 3.86 -4.50
CA ASP A 61 14.83 2.48 -4.85
C ASP A 61 13.60 1.56 -4.76
N LEU A 62 12.89 1.60 -3.64
CA LEU A 62 11.64 0.87 -3.43
C LEU A 62 10.59 1.18 -4.51
N ALA A 63 10.33 2.46 -4.76
CA ALA A 63 9.30 2.87 -5.70
C ALA A 63 9.65 2.48 -7.15
N ALA A 64 10.93 2.61 -7.52
CA ALA A 64 11.40 2.23 -8.85
C ALA A 64 11.28 0.71 -9.06
N GLU A 65 11.67 -0.10 -8.07
CA GLU A 65 11.59 -1.55 -8.15
C GLU A 65 10.15 -2.05 -8.21
N ALA A 66 9.26 -1.49 -7.37
CA ALA A 66 7.83 -1.82 -7.40
C ALA A 66 7.19 -1.45 -8.75
N ILE A 67 7.49 -0.27 -9.30
CA ILE A 67 6.97 0.16 -10.60
C ILE A 67 7.49 -0.74 -11.73
N ARG A 68 8.76 -1.14 -11.71
CA ARG A 68 9.31 -2.09 -12.69
C ARG A 68 8.54 -3.40 -12.67
N ARG A 69 8.34 -3.98 -11.48
CA ARG A 69 7.58 -5.22 -11.33
C ARG A 69 6.15 -5.07 -11.83
N LEU A 70 5.44 -4.01 -11.43
CA LEU A 70 4.08 -3.75 -11.93
C LEU A 70 4.02 -3.53 -13.44
N SER A 71 5.12 -3.11 -14.07
CA SER A 71 5.23 -2.95 -15.52
C SER A 71 5.56 -4.25 -16.26
N GLY A 72 5.63 -5.39 -15.56
CA GLY A 72 5.99 -6.69 -16.12
C GLY A 72 7.49 -6.92 -16.30
N VAL A 73 8.35 -6.01 -15.81
CA VAL A 73 9.80 -6.17 -15.88
C VAL A 73 10.23 -7.02 -14.68
N GLN A 74 10.61 -8.28 -14.92
CA GLN A 74 11.00 -9.21 -13.85
C GLN A 74 12.49 -9.17 -13.50
N GLU A 75 13.34 -8.71 -14.42
CA GLU A 75 14.78 -8.70 -14.23
C GLU A 75 15.20 -7.78 -13.08
N ALA A 76 15.85 -8.38 -12.07
CA ALA A 76 16.33 -7.71 -10.86
C ALA A 76 15.22 -6.92 -10.12
N THR A 77 14.00 -7.46 -10.07
CA THR A 77 12.89 -6.89 -9.29
C THR A 77 12.33 -7.87 -8.28
N SER A 78 12.16 -7.40 -7.05
CA SER A 78 11.45 -8.11 -6.00
C SER A 78 9.95 -8.00 -6.22
N ALA A 79 9.24 -9.13 -6.11
CA ALA A 79 7.78 -9.14 -6.07
C ALA A 79 7.24 -8.82 -4.67
N ILE A 80 8.08 -8.98 -3.64
CA ILE A 80 7.71 -8.82 -2.23
C ILE A 80 8.65 -7.82 -1.57
N PHE A 81 8.06 -6.82 -0.93
CA PHE A 81 8.77 -5.81 -0.15
C PHE A 81 8.38 -5.94 1.31
N ASN A 82 9.34 -6.28 2.16
CA ASN A 82 9.13 -6.36 3.61
C ASN A 82 9.79 -5.16 4.30
N MET A 83 8.98 -4.36 4.97
CA MET A 83 9.43 -3.17 5.71
C MET A 83 9.47 -3.50 7.21
N THR A 84 10.68 -3.73 7.74
CA THR A 84 10.90 -4.12 9.16
C THR A 84 11.52 -3.01 10.00
N THR A 85 11.49 -1.75 9.54
CA THR A 85 12.07 -0.62 10.28
C THR A 85 11.34 -0.37 11.61
N GLN A 86 12.07 0.17 12.58
CA GLN A 86 11.51 0.62 13.87
C GLN A 86 10.38 1.65 13.69
N PHE A 87 9.56 1.83 14.73
CA PHE A 87 8.49 2.84 14.76
C PHE A 87 9.02 4.22 14.32
N GLY A 88 8.25 4.91 13.47
CA GLY A 88 8.67 6.19 12.87
C GLY A 88 9.60 6.06 11.65
N GLY A 89 9.95 4.85 11.20
CA GLY A 89 10.81 4.61 10.03
C GLY A 89 10.18 4.88 8.66
N GLY A 90 8.96 5.41 8.60
CA GLY A 90 8.32 5.81 7.33
C GLY A 90 7.65 4.68 6.53
N LYS A 91 7.36 3.52 7.14
CA LYS A 91 6.72 2.37 6.47
C LYS A 91 5.38 2.73 5.83
N THR A 92 4.45 3.28 6.63
CA THR A 92 3.14 3.71 6.14
C THR A 92 3.25 4.81 5.08
N HIS A 93 4.28 5.68 5.19
CA HIS A 93 4.56 6.69 4.17
C HIS A 93 5.02 6.06 2.84
N ALA A 94 5.88 5.05 2.91
CA ALA A 94 6.31 4.29 1.74
C ALA A 94 5.16 3.52 1.07
N LEU A 95 4.30 2.85 1.87
CA LEU A 95 3.10 2.19 1.35
C LEU A 95 2.13 3.21 0.73
N THR A 96 1.96 4.39 1.32
CA THR A 96 1.13 5.48 0.79
C THR A 96 1.67 6.01 -0.54
N LEU A 97 3.00 6.11 -0.67
CA LEU A 97 3.64 6.47 -1.93
C LEU A 97 3.32 5.45 -3.03
N LEU A 98 3.47 4.15 -2.74
CA LEU A 98 3.14 3.08 -3.70
C LEU A 98 1.65 3.10 -4.06
N TYR A 99 0.77 3.29 -3.08
CA TYR A 99 -0.67 3.43 -3.28
C TYR A 99 -0.99 4.53 -4.30
N HIS A 100 -0.46 5.74 -4.11
CA HIS A 100 -0.73 6.87 -4.99
C HIS A 100 -0.22 6.65 -6.42
N LEU A 101 0.98 6.07 -6.56
CA LEU A 101 1.55 5.74 -7.88
C LEU A 101 0.65 4.75 -8.62
N ALA A 102 0.36 3.61 -8.00
CA ALA A 102 -0.38 2.51 -8.60
C ALA A 102 -1.84 2.86 -8.92
N GLN A 103 -2.52 3.57 -8.00
CA GLN A 103 -3.92 3.95 -8.15
C GLN A 103 -4.15 4.98 -9.27
N ASN A 104 -3.16 5.84 -9.55
CA ASN A 104 -3.27 6.93 -10.52
C ASN A 104 -2.54 6.64 -11.84
N GLY A 105 -1.67 5.63 -11.88
CA GLY A 105 -1.01 5.16 -13.08
C GLY A 105 -0.36 6.31 -13.89
N PRO A 106 -0.61 6.43 -15.21
CA PRO A 106 0.03 7.43 -16.06
C PRO A 106 -0.12 8.88 -15.57
N SER A 107 -1.21 9.20 -14.87
CA SER A 107 -1.46 10.53 -14.31
C SER A 107 -0.43 10.93 -13.25
N ALA A 108 0.20 9.96 -12.56
CA ALA A 108 1.19 10.23 -11.52
C ALA A 108 2.47 10.89 -12.07
N SER A 109 2.75 10.74 -13.37
CA SER A 109 4.00 11.18 -14.02
C SER A 109 4.27 12.69 -13.87
N ARG A 110 3.23 13.49 -13.63
CA ARG A 110 3.33 14.96 -13.46
C ARG A 110 3.74 15.40 -12.06
N TRP A 111 3.71 14.52 -11.07
CA TRP A 111 3.95 14.90 -9.68
C TRP A 111 5.44 15.02 -9.37
N VAL A 112 5.74 15.86 -8.39
CA VAL A 112 7.12 16.13 -7.95
C VAL A 112 7.82 14.81 -7.58
N GLY A 113 9.00 14.60 -8.15
CA GLY A 113 9.83 13.42 -7.88
C GLY A 113 9.49 12.17 -8.70
N VAL A 114 8.26 12.02 -9.21
CA VAL A 114 7.86 10.84 -10.01
C VAL A 114 8.70 10.66 -11.29
N PRO A 115 9.09 11.71 -12.03
CA PRO A 115 10.01 11.54 -13.17
C PRO A 115 11.33 10.86 -12.81
N ARG A 116 11.87 11.10 -11.59
CA ARG A 116 13.09 10.43 -11.11
C ARG A 116 12.85 8.96 -10.84
N ILE A 117 11.67 8.61 -10.31
CA ILE A 117 11.26 7.22 -10.08
C ILE A 117 11.15 6.49 -11.42
N LEU A 118 10.51 7.08 -12.43
CA LEU A 118 10.39 6.52 -13.77
C LEU A 118 11.74 6.33 -14.46
N GLN A 119 12.62 7.33 -14.35
CA GLN A 119 13.98 7.27 -14.87
C GLN A 119 14.77 6.12 -14.25
N GLN A 120 14.71 5.96 -12.92
CA GLN A 120 15.41 4.89 -12.22
C GLN A 120 14.79 3.51 -12.49
N ALA A 121 13.47 3.44 -12.62
CA ALA A 121 12.77 2.24 -13.02
C ALA A 121 13.12 1.82 -14.46
N GLY A 122 13.45 2.77 -15.34
CA GLY A 122 13.67 2.51 -16.76
C GLY A 122 12.37 2.24 -17.52
N VAL A 123 11.24 2.78 -17.04
CA VAL A 123 9.92 2.64 -17.67
C VAL A 123 9.37 4.01 -18.11
N ARG A 124 8.48 4.02 -19.10
CA ARG A 124 7.94 5.26 -19.68
C ARG A 124 6.86 5.93 -18.83
N GLN A 125 6.08 5.13 -18.11
CA GLN A 125 4.94 5.59 -17.32
C GLN A 125 4.70 4.63 -16.15
N VAL A 126 4.03 5.12 -15.12
CA VAL A 126 3.54 4.26 -14.05
C VAL A 126 2.34 3.45 -14.58
N PRO A 127 2.35 2.12 -14.50
CA PRO A 127 1.19 1.32 -14.88
C PRO A 127 0.04 1.59 -13.90
N GLN A 128 -1.18 1.69 -14.42
CA GLN A 128 -2.35 1.70 -13.56
C GLN A 128 -2.59 0.29 -13.04
N ALA A 129 -2.69 0.14 -11.71
CA ALA A 129 -2.82 -1.15 -11.06
C ALA A 129 -4.10 -1.23 -10.24
N LYS A 130 -4.60 -2.44 -10.04
CA LYS A 130 -5.62 -2.74 -9.04
C LYS A 130 -4.96 -2.83 -7.67
N VAL A 131 -5.37 -1.95 -6.76
CA VAL A 131 -4.77 -1.85 -5.43
C VAL A 131 -5.69 -2.45 -4.36
N ALA A 132 -5.15 -3.32 -3.52
CA ALA A 132 -5.81 -3.78 -2.30
C ALA A 132 -5.01 -3.35 -1.06
N VAL A 133 -5.70 -2.83 -0.06
CA VAL A 133 -5.14 -2.29 1.18
C VAL A 133 -5.73 -3.03 2.37
N PHE A 134 -4.85 -3.57 3.22
CA PHE A 134 -5.21 -4.15 4.50
C PHE A 134 -4.40 -3.49 5.62
N VAL A 135 -5.06 -3.05 6.69
CA VAL A 135 -4.39 -2.43 7.86
C VAL A 135 -4.79 -3.21 9.11
N GLY A 136 -3.82 -3.87 9.72
CA GLY A 136 -4.05 -4.81 10.83
C GLY A 136 -4.60 -4.18 12.12
N MET A 137 -4.36 -2.88 12.33
CA MET A 137 -4.71 -2.19 13.59
C MET A 137 -6.24 -2.06 13.82
N ARG A 138 -7.07 -2.01 12.78
CA ARG A 138 -8.50 -1.62 12.89
C ARG A 138 -9.48 -2.62 12.28
N PHE A 139 -9.02 -3.82 11.97
CA PHE A 139 -9.86 -4.77 11.24
C PHE A 139 -10.62 -5.72 12.18
N ASP A 140 -11.93 -5.51 12.29
CA ASP A 140 -12.89 -6.43 12.95
C ASP A 140 -13.85 -7.08 11.93
N GLY A 141 -13.47 -7.02 10.65
CA GLY A 141 -14.32 -7.34 9.50
C GLY A 141 -15.06 -6.13 8.93
N ARG A 142 -15.40 -6.19 7.63
CA ARG A 142 -16.02 -5.07 6.88
C ARG A 142 -17.27 -5.52 6.13
N GLY A 143 -18.19 -4.59 5.90
CA GLY A 143 -19.46 -4.82 5.20
C GLY A 143 -20.47 -5.66 6.00
N GLY A 144 -21.54 -6.06 5.32
CA GLY A 144 -22.68 -6.80 5.86
C GLY A 144 -23.90 -5.91 6.16
N ASP A 145 -23.66 -4.64 6.46
CA ASP A 145 -24.66 -3.59 6.72
C ASP A 145 -24.85 -2.64 5.53
N ASP A 146 -23.91 -2.64 4.59
CA ASP A 146 -23.86 -1.78 3.39
C ASP A 146 -24.31 -2.49 2.10
N GLY A 147 -24.93 -3.67 2.23
CA GLY A 147 -25.33 -4.51 1.09
C GLY A 147 -24.19 -5.31 0.44
N THR A 148 -22.97 -5.19 0.96
CA THR A 148 -21.83 -6.02 0.55
C THR A 148 -21.68 -7.23 1.48
N PRO A 149 -21.06 -8.35 1.02
CA PRO A 149 -20.84 -9.51 1.88
C PRO A 149 -19.99 -9.17 3.10
N ARG A 150 -20.30 -9.74 4.27
CA ARG A 150 -19.45 -9.57 5.46
C ARG A 150 -18.09 -10.23 5.22
N ARG A 151 -17.03 -9.44 5.08
CA ARG A 151 -15.64 -9.87 4.92
C ARG A 151 -15.02 -9.99 6.30
N ARG A 152 -14.78 -11.23 6.75
CA ARG A 152 -14.36 -11.54 8.13
C ARG A 152 -12.84 -11.60 8.28
N THR A 153 -12.13 -11.76 7.18
CA THR A 153 -10.71 -12.10 7.16
C THR A 153 -9.93 -11.17 6.21
N PRO A 154 -8.59 -11.10 6.34
CA PRO A 154 -7.75 -10.32 5.44
C PRO A 154 -7.88 -10.76 3.98
N TRP A 155 -7.96 -12.07 3.71
CA TRP A 155 -8.11 -12.59 2.35
C TRP A 155 -9.50 -12.31 1.76
N GLY A 156 -10.57 -12.39 2.56
CA GLY A 156 -11.90 -11.98 2.12
C GLY A 156 -11.98 -10.50 1.76
N GLU A 157 -11.34 -9.64 2.56
CA GLU A 157 -11.25 -8.20 2.31
C GLU A 157 -10.43 -7.87 1.05
N ILE A 158 -9.23 -8.46 0.93
CA ILE A 158 -8.35 -8.26 -0.24
C ILE A 158 -9.06 -8.70 -1.51
N ALA A 159 -9.73 -9.86 -1.49
CA ALA A 159 -10.42 -10.38 -2.66
C ALA A 159 -11.60 -9.51 -3.11
N TRP A 160 -12.33 -8.91 -2.17
CA TRP A 160 -13.37 -7.94 -2.49
C TRP A 160 -12.78 -6.67 -3.12
N GLN A 161 -11.66 -6.15 -2.60
CA GLN A 161 -11.03 -4.96 -3.18
C GLN A 161 -10.49 -5.23 -4.60
N LEU A 162 -9.91 -6.41 -4.84
CA LEU A 162 -9.37 -6.79 -6.15
C LEU A 162 -10.45 -7.12 -7.18
N GLY A 163 -11.45 -7.91 -6.81
CA GLY A 163 -12.41 -8.51 -7.75
C GLY A 163 -13.88 -8.22 -7.46
N GLY A 164 -14.19 -7.37 -6.48
CA GLY A 164 -15.56 -7.12 -6.03
C GLY A 164 -16.27 -8.40 -5.61
N LYS A 165 -17.51 -8.56 -6.08
CA LYS A 165 -18.34 -9.74 -5.78
C LYS A 165 -17.72 -11.04 -6.29
N ALA A 166 -17.18 -11.05 -7.50
CA ALA A 166 -16.55 -12.24 -8.08
C ALA A 166 -15.28 -12.64 -7.31
N GLY A 167 -14.46 -11.65 -6.93
CA GLY A 167 -13.29 -11.89 -6.10
C GLY A 167 -13.66 -12.46 -4.73
N TYR A 168 -14.67 -11.87 -4.06
CA TYR A 168 -15.14 -12.40 -2.78
C TYR A 168 -15.71 -13.82 -2.90
N GLN A 169 -16.44 -14.14 -3.97
CA GLN A 169 -16.98 -15.49 -4.18
C GLN A 169 -15.89 -16.57 -4.22
N ILE A 170 -14.72 -16.27 -4.79
CA ILE A 170 -13.57 -17.18 -4.78
C ILE A 170 -13.08 -17.45 -3.35
N MET A 171 -13.10 -16.43 -2.48
CA MET A 171 -12.63 -16.51 -1.09
C MET A 171 -13.71 -16.85 -0.07
N ALA A 172 -14.99 -16.86 -0.44
CA ALA A 172 -16.11 -16.95 0.51
C ALA A 172 -16.05 -18.18 1.44
N PRO A 173 -15.74 -19.41 0.96
CA PRO A 173 -15.61 -20.56 1.86
C PRO A 173 -14.51 -20.36 2.91
N PHE A 174 -13.37 -19.83 2.49
CA PHE A 174 -12.21 -19.56 3.34
C PHE A 174 -12.46 -18.41 4.32
N ASP A 175 -13.17 -17.37 3.90
CA ASP A 175 -13.53 -16.21 4.72
C ASP A 175 -14.52 -16.58 5.84
N VAL A 176 -15.53 -17.41 5.52
CA VAL A 176 -16.52 -17.87 6.50
C VAL A 176 -15.90 -18.81 7.52
N GLU A 177 -15.04 -19.73 7.07
CA GLU A 177 -14.41 -20.74 7.92
C GLU A 177 -13.20 -20.20 8.70
N GLY A 178 -12.67 -19.02 8.32
CA GLY A 178 -11.48 -18.46 8.95
C GLY A 178 -10.21 -19.25 8.67
N ARG A 179 -10.17 -20.00 7.57
CA ARG A 179 -9.01 -20.80 7.15
C ARG A 179 -8.32 -20.14 5.95
N ALA A 180 -7.00 -20.05 5.99
CA ALA A 180 -6.21 -19.48 4.90
C ALA A 180 -6.45 -20.23 3.59
N PRO A 181 -6.65 -19.52 2.47
CA PRO A 181 -6.70 -20.14 1.15
C PRO A 181 -5.32 -20.68 0.74
N GLY A 182 -5.33 -21.72 -0.10
CA GLY A 182 -4.13 -22.23 -0.77
C GLY A 182 -3.77 -21.41 -2.01
N GLY A 183 -2.60 -21.71 -2.59
CA GLY A 183 -2.07 -21.05 -3.80
C GLY A 183 -3.06 -21.05 -4.98
N ASP A 184 -3.64 -22.19 -5.33
CA ASP A 184 -4.62 -22.31 -6.43
C ASP A 184 -5.81 -21.33 -6.31
N THR A 185 -6.28 -21.06 -5.09
CA THR A 185 -7.37 -20.12 -4.85
C THR A 185 -6.90 -18.68 -5.05
N ILE A 186 -5.68 -18.36 -4.60
CA ILE A 186 -5.07 -17.04 -4.78
C ILE A 186 -4.78 -16.79 -6.26
N ALA A 187 -4.24 -17.78 -6.99
CA ALA A 187 -4.01 -17.70 -8.42
C ALA A 187 -5.32 -17.44 -9.20
N LYS A 188 -6.42 -18.12 -8.83
CA LYS A 188 -7.76 -17.84 -9.40
C LYS A 188 -8.21 -16.40 -9.16
N LEU A 189 -7.93 -15.84 -7.98
CA LEU A 189 -8.24 -14.44 -7.68
C LEU A 189 -7.39 -13.49 -8.55
N PHE A 190 -6.09 -13.76 -8.70
CA PHE A 190 -5.21 -12.94 -9.53
C PHE A 190 -5.63 -12.98 -11.00
N ALA A 191 -5.99 -14.16 -11.52
CA ALA A 191 -6.47 -14.34 -12.88
C ALA A 191 -7.80 -13.60 -13.19
N LEU A 192 -8.56 -13.18 -12.17
CA LEU A 192 -9.76 -12.36 -12.34
C LEU A 192 -9.45 -10.88 -12.65
N VAL A 193 -8.20 -10.43 -12.41
CA VAL A 193 -7.82 -9.03 -12.48
C VAL A 193 -7.01 -8.76 -13.74
N ASP A 194 -7.61 -8.04 -14.70
CA ASP A 194 -6.98 -7.68 -15.98
C ASP A 194 -5.94 -6.54 -15.89
N GLN A 195 -5.44 -6.24 -14.69
CA GLN A 195 -4.50 -5.14 -14.41
C GLN A 195 -3.36 -5.67 -13.53
N PRO A 196 -2.18 -5.02 -13.53
CA PRO A 196 -1.19 -5.24 -12.49
C PRO A 196 -1.82 -5.13 -11.10
N ILE A 197 -1.30 -5.89 -10.14
CA ILE A 197 -1.88 -5.98 -8.80
C ILE A 197 -0.89 -5.44 -7.78
N LEU A 198 -1.32 -4.49 -6.95
CA LEU A 198 -0.57 -4.04 -5.79
C LEU A 198 -1.35 -4.39 -4.52
N ILE A 199 -0.74 -5.19 -3.64
CA ILE A 199 -1.29 -5.52 -2.33
C ILE A 199 -0.44 -4.83 -1.27
N LEU A 200 -1.07 -3.97 -0.48
CA LEU A 200 -0.44 -3.23 0.61
C LEU A 200 -0.99 -3.75 1.94
N MET A 201 -0.12 -4.25 2.80
CA MET A 201 -0.49 -4.74 4.11
C MET A 201 0.28 -3.99 5.19
N ASP A 202 -0.40 -3.18 5.98
CA ASP A 202 0.21 -2.37 7.03
C ASP A 202 -0.09 -2.89 8.43
N GLU A 203 0.84 -2.68 9.35
CA GLU A 203 0.68 -2.96 10.78
C GLU A 203 0.26 -4.41 11.09
N LEU A 204 0.82 -5.39 10.37
CA LEU A 204 0.39 -6.79 10.45
C LEU A 204 0.63 -7.43 11.82
N ILE A 205 1.66 -6.99 12.55
CA ILE A 205 1.97 -7.52 13.88
C ILE A 205 0.82 -7.28 14.88
N ASN A 206 0.09 -6.17 14.71
CA ASN A 206 -1.06 -5.83 15.56
C ASN A 206 -2.22 -6.81 15.36
N TYR A 207 -2.46 -7.25 14.11
CA TYR A 207 -3.47 -8.26 13.82
C TYR A 207 -3.09 -9.61 14.41
N VAL A 208 -1.85 -10.06 14.19
CA VAL A 208 -1.35 -11.34 14.73
C VAL A 208 -1.45 -11.37 16.26
N SER A 209 -1.06 -10.27 16.92
CA SER A 209 -1.12 -10.15 18.38
C SER A 209 -2.56 -10.27 18.92
N ARG A 210 -3.50 -9.54 18.31
CA ARG A 210 -4.93 -9.54 18.72
C ARG A 210 -5.57 -10.91 18.59
N TYR A 211 -5.29 -11.63 17.49
CA TYR A 211 -5.94 -12.89 17.16
C TYR A 211 -5.13 -14.13 17.55
N ARG A 212 -4.10 -13.97 18.38
CA ARG A 212 -3.20 -15.04 18.81
C ARG A 212 -3.93 -16.21 19.48
N GLN A 213 -4.94 -15.93 20.29
CA GLN A 213 -5.70 -16.94 21.03
C GLN A 213 -6.81 -17.61 20.21
N GLY A 214 -7.16 -17.07 19.04
CA GLY A 214 -8.26 -17.54 18.20
C GLY A 214 -7.84 -18.34 16.96
N GLY A 215 -6.57 -18.72 16.83
CA GLY A 215 -6.03 -19.48 15.69
C GLY A 215 -5.87 -18.66 14.38
N LEU A 216 -6.62 -17.57 14.21
CA LEU A 216 -6.53 -16.68 13.05
C LEU A 216 -5.14 -16.05 12.86
N GLY A 217 -4.38 -15.82 13.93
CA GLY A 217 -2.98 -15.38 13.81
C GLY A 217 -2.11 -16.37 13.03
N GLY A 218 -2.28 -17.68 13.25
CA GLY A 218 -1.58 -18.73 12.50
C GLY A 218 -2.08 -18.85 11.06
N GLN A 219 -3.39 -18.64 10.84
CA GLN A 219 -3.96 -18.62 9.50
C GLN A 219 -3.48 -17.40 8.69
N LEU A 220 -3.30 -16.23 9.31
CA LEU A 220 -2.68 -15.09 8.62
C LEU A 220 -1.25 -15.43 8.17
N TYR A 221 -0.45 -16.11 9.00
CA TYR A 221 0.88 -16.55 8.59
C TYR A 221 0.83 -17.45 7.35
N ASN A 222 -0.05 -18.47 7.37
CA ASN A 222 -0.23 -19.37 6.23
C ASN A 222 -0.69 -18.62 4.98
N PHE A 223 -1.60 -17.66 5.14
CA PHE A 223 -2.06 -16.83 4.04
C PHE A 223 -0.95 -15.95 3.47
N LEU A 224 -0.14 -15.29 4.31
CA LEU A 224 0.99 -14.48 3.87
C LEU A 224 2.03 -15.30 3.13
N PHE A 225 2.30 -16.53 3.59
CA PHE A 225 3.19 -17.46 2.91
C PHE A 225 2.66 -17.81 1.52
N ASN A 226 1.42 -18.28 1.42
CA ASN A 226 0.82 -18.65 0.13
C ASN A 226 0.70 -17.44 -0.81
N LEU A 227 0.31 -16.27 -0.29
CA LEU A 227 0.22 -15.03 -1.04
C LEU A 227 1.57 -14.58 -1.58
N ALA A 228 2.63 -14.72 -0.79
CA ALA A 228 4.00 -14.42 -1.20
C ALA A 228 4.47 -15.33 -2.34
N GLU A 229 4.26 -16.64 -2.23
CA GLU A 229 4.61 -17.60 -3.29
C GLU A 229 3.87 -17.25 -4.60
N GLU A 230 2.56 -17.02 -4.54
CA GLU A 230 1.79 -16.65 -5.73
C GLU A 230 2.16 -15.29 -6.30
N THR A 231 2.54 -14.33 -5.45
CA THR A 231 3.02 -13.02 -5.92
C THR A 231 4.33 -13.16 -6.71
N ARG A 232 5.22 -14.08 -6.30
CA ARG A 232 6.46 -14.33 -7.05
C ARG A 232 6.21 -14.99 -8.40
N SER A 233 5.21 -15.87 -8.49
CA SER A 233 4.88 -16.60 -9.73
C SER A 233 4.23 -15.73 -10.81
N HIS A 234 3.72 -14.54 -10.47
CA HIS A 234 3.05 -13.64 -11.41
C HIS A 234 3.88 -12.42 -11.79
N GLU A 235 3.98 -12.11 -13.08
CA GLU A 235 4.86 -11.06 -13.64
C GLU A 235 4.61 -9.65 -13.11
N ASN A 236 3.35 -9.30 -12.86
CA ASN A 236 2.88 -7.93 -12.62
C ASN A 236 2.15 -7.77 -11.27
N VAL A 237 2.53 -8.59 -10.28
CA VAL A 237 2.00 -8.53 -8.91
C VAL A 237 3.10 -8.06 -7.96
N VAL A 238 2.74 -7.13 -7.07
CA VAL A 238 3.58 -6.64 -5.98
C VAL A 238 2.85 -6.79 -4.65
N LEU A 239 3.54 -7.36 -3.67
CA LEU A 239 3.13 -7.43 -2.28
C LEU A 239 4.07 -6.57 -1.43
N ALA A 240 3.57 -5.52 -0.81
CA ALA A 240 4.33 -4.73 0.16
C ALA A 240 3.73 -4.87 1.56
N VAL A 241 4.55 -5.35 2.49
CA VAL A 241 4.15 -5.62 3.87
C VAL A 241 4.96 -4.77 4.85
N SER A 242 4.28 -4.26 5.86
CA SER A 242 4.85 -3.54 7.00
C SER A 242 4.54 -4.34 8.27
N ILE A 243 5.62 -4.72 8.96
CA ILE A 243 5.61 -5.55 10.17
C ILE A 243 6.08 -4.71 11.35
#